data_AF-A0A7X2ZDW1-F1
#
_entry.id   AF-A0A7X2ZDW1-F1
#
_cell.length_a   1.000
_cell.length_b   1.000
_cell.length_c   1.000
_cell.angle_alpha   90.00
_cell.angle_beta   90.00
_cell.angle_gamma   90.00
#
_symmetry.space_group_name_H-M   'P 1'
#
loop_
_entity.id
_entity.type
_entity.pdbx_description
1 polymer ?
#
loop_
_entity_poly.entity_id
_entity_poly.type
_entity_poly.pdbx_seq_one_letter_code
_entity_poly.pdbx_strand_id
1 'polypeptide(L)'
;MKKLYSQMSREELLEEIRWIQSEKENAEFPSQRAVAERKLYTAQAYLLNPADFPPGLYKVEGIQLPFEVAYVNGIMAWGKLDNDPEASFPISMLTRF
;
A
#
# COMPACT_ATOMS: atom_id res chain seq x y z
N MET A 1 -21.17 3.78 11.01
CA MET A 1 -20.45 3.28 9.82
C MET A 1 -19.10 3.98 9.80
N LYS A 2 -17.97 3.27 9.69
CA LYS A 2 -16.64 3.90 9.66
C LYS A 2 -16.44 4.58 8.28
N LYS A 3 -15.81 5.76 8.24
CA LYS A 3 -15.49 6.45 6.97
C LYS A 3 -14.58 5.56 6.11
N LEU A 4 -14.71 5.68 4.78
CA LEU A 4 -13.71 5.12 3.87
C LEU A 4 -12.42 5.94 3.94
N TYR A 5 -11.26 5.32 3.71
CA TYR A 5 -9.97 6.03 3.72
C TYR A 5 -9.91 7.17 2.70
N SER A 6 -10.58 7.02 1.55
CA SER A 6 -10.71 8.08 0.54
C SER A 6 -11.52 9.31 1.01
N GLN A 7 -12.24 9.20 2.12
CA GLN A 7 -13.09 10.25 2.68
C GLN A 7 -12.51 10.84 3.98
N MET A 8 -11.40 10.28 4.47
CA MET A 8 -10.75 10.75 5.68
C MET A 8 -9.89 11.97 5.39
N SER A 9 -9.82 12.91 6.33
CA SER A 9 -8.81 13.96 6.31
C SER A 9 -7.41 13.35 6.52
N ARG A 10 -6.37 14.15 6.27
CA ARG A 10 -4.99 13.73 6.53
C ARG A 10 -4.78 13.36 8.00
N GLU A 11 -5.34 14.15 8.92
CA GLU A 11 -5.26 13.92 10.36
C GLU A 11 -5.99 12.63 10.76
N GLU A 12 -7.18 12.41 10.23
CA GLU A 12 -7.96 11.17 10.43
C GLU A 12 -7.20 9.94 9.92
N LEU A 13 -6.57 10.02 8.74
CA LEU A 13 -5.73 8.95 8.20
C LEU A 13 -4.51 8.67 9.10
N LEU A 14 -3.86 9.71 9.61
CA LEU A 14 -2.70 9.54 10.50
C LEU A 14 -3.10 8.92 11.85
N GLU A 15 -4.25 9.28 12.40
CA GLU A 15 -4.82 8.63 13.58
C GLU A 15 -5.14 7.16 13.32
N GLU A 16 -5.79 6.87 12.20
CA GLU A 16 -6.12 5.51 11.78
C GLU A 16 -4.86 4.66 11.58
N ILE A 17 -3.82 5.20 10.96
CA ILE A 17 -2.53 4.52 10.77
C ILE A 17 -1.90 4.17 12.12
N ARG A 18 -1.91 5.08 13.10
CA ARG A 18 -1.38 4.80 14.45
C ARG A 18 -2.17 3.68 15.13
N TRP A 19 -3.49 3.68 14.99
CA TRP A 19 -4.33 2.60 15.51
C TRP A 19 -3.99 1.25 14.88
N ILE A 20 -3.91 1.19 13.55
CA ILE A 20 -3.57 -0.04 12.81
C ILE A 20 -2.18 -0.55 13.19
N GLN A 21 -1.20 0.35 13.39
CA GLN A 21 0.14 -0.03 13.85
C GLN A 21 0.09 -0.70 15.22
N SER A 22 -0.66 -0.14 16.17
CA SER A 22 -0.88 -0.76 17.48
C SER A 22 -1.57 -2.12 17.35
N GLU A 23 -2.61 -2.25 16.52
CA GLU A 23 -3.25 -3.55 16.25
C GLU A 23 -2.26 -4.58 15.68
N LYS A 24 -1.35 -4.14 14.79
CA LYS A 24 -0.32 -4.99 14.20
C LYS A 24 0.70 -5.46 15.23
N GLU A 25 1.14 -4.57 16.13
CA GLU A 25 2.13 -4.87 17.17
C GLU A 25 1.56 -5.80 18.25
N ASN A 26 0.28 -5.64 18.58
CA ASN A 26 -0.43 -6.49 19.54
C ASN A 26 -1.03 -7.76 18.93
N ALA A 27 -0.83 -8.01 17.63
CA ALA A 27 -1.37 -9.18 16.95
C ALA A 27 -0.70 -10.47 17.46
N GLU A 28 -1.47 -11.37 18.05
CA GLU A 28 -0.99 -12.67 18.53
C GLU A 28 -0.81 -13.67 17.39
N PHE A 29 -1.60 -13.54 16.32
CA PHE A 29 -1.60 -14.47 15.20
C PHE A 29 -1.02 -13.85 13.92
N PRO A 30 -0.24 -14.61 13.13
CA PRO A 30 0.30 -14.13 11.85
C PRO A 30 -0.76 -13.63 10.87
N SER A 31 -1.95 -14.25 10.87
CA SER A 31 -3.07 -13.84 10.03
C SER A 31 -3.61 -12.46 10.40
N GLN A 32 -3.71 -12.14 11.70
CA GLN A 32 -4.12 -10.81 12.18
C GLN A 32 -3.10 -9.75 11.79
N ARG A 33 -1.81 -10.07 11.97
CA ARG A 33 -0.72 -9.19 11.56
C ARG A 33 -0.78 -8.90 10.05
N ALA A 34 -0.97 -9.91 9.22
CA ALA A 34 -1.07 -9.75 7.76
C ALA A 34 -2.28 -8.90 7.35
N VAL A 35 -3.41 -9.03 8.04
CA VAL A 35 -4.59 -8.17 7.83
C VAL A 35 -4.29 -6.72 8.20
N ALA A 36 -3.63 -6.49 9.34
CA ALA A 36 -3.24 -5.15 9.76
C ALA A 36 -2.20 -4.51 8.80
N GLU A 37 -1.23 -5.28 8.32
CA GLU A 37 -0.25 -4.83 7.31
C GLU A 37 -0.92 -4.38 6.02
N ARG A 38 -1.87 -5.17 5.50
CA ARG A 38 -2.63 -4.78 4.29
C ARG A 38 -3.42 -3.48 4.50
N LYS A 39 -4.07 -3.33 5.66
CA LYS A 39 -4.78 -2.08 6.00
C LYS A 39 -3.82 -0.90 6.08
N LEU A 40 -2.65 -1.11 6.70
CA LEU A 40 -1.62 -0.11 6.88
C LEU A 40 -1.14 0.43 5.53
N TYR A 41 -0.73 -0.44 4.61
CA TYR A 41 -0.30 -0.02 3.28
C TYR A 41 -1.40 0.72 2.55
N THR A 42 -2.63 0.22 2.59
CA THR A 42 -3.77 0.87 1.92
C THR A 42 -4.01 2.29 2.47
N ALA A 43 -4.01 2.46 3.80
CA ALA A 43 -4.21 3.76 4.43
C ALA A 43 -3.05 4.73 4.13
N GLN A 44 -1.80 4.25 4.20
CA GLN A 44 -0.62 5.03 3.86
C GLN A 44 -0.63 5.50 2.40
N ALA A 45 -1.17 4.70 1.48
CA ALA A 45 -1.22 5.07 0.07
C ALA A 45 -2.11 6.31 -0.19
N TYR A 46 -3.13 6.55 0.64
CA TYR A 46 -3.95 7.77 0.59
C TYR A 46 -3.21 9.04 1.08
N LEU A 47 -2.03 8.89 1.70
CA LEU A 47 -1.18 10.01 2.11
C LEU A 47 -0.12 10.37 1.06
N LEU A 48 -0.03 9.60 -0.03
CA LEU A 48 0.96 9.77 -1.08
C LEU A 48 0.33 10.43 -2.32
N ASN A 49 1.17 11.08 -3.12
CA ASN A 49 0.76 11.62 -4.40
C ASN A 49 1.02 10.59 -5.52
N PRO A 50 -0.02 10.10 -6.22
CA PRO A 50 0.14 9.14 -7.32
C PRO A 50 1.09 9.62 -8.43
N ALA A 51 1.20 10.94 -8.64
CA ALA A 51 2.09 11.51 -9.66
C ALA A 51 3.58 11.26 -9.39
N ASP A 52 3.96 10.92 -8.16
CA ASP A 52 5.36 10.65 -7.78
C ASP A 52 5.81 9.23 -8.20
N PHE A 53 4.89 8.42 -8.70
CA PHE A 53 5.07 7.03 -9.13
C PHE A 53 4.82 6.86 -10.64
N PRO A 54 5.65 7.47 -11.50
CA PRO A 54 5.54 7.28 -12.95
C PRO A 54 5.85 5.83 -13.34
N PRO A 55 5.44 5.40 -14.56
CA PRO A 55 5.79 4.08 -15.10
C PRO A 55 7.30 3.80 -15.03
N GLY A 56 7.67 2.57 -14.69
CA GLY A 56 9.08 2.18 -14.50
C GLY A 56 9.26 1.00 -13.56
N LEU A 57 10.52 0.68 -13.22
CA LEU A 57 10.86 -0.42 -12.33
C LEU A 57 10.88 0.03 -10.86
N TYR A 58 10.21 -0.73 -10.00
CA TYR A 58 10.13 -0.52 -8.56
C TYR A 58 10.43 -1.80 -7.79
N LYS A 59 10.93 -1.63 -6.57
CA LYS A 59 10.93 -2.68 -5.55
C LYS A 59 9.60 -2.62 -4.81
N VAL A 60 9.04 -3.79 -4.54
CA VAL A 60 7.81 -3.92 -3.74
C VAL A 60 8.19 -4.51 -2.39
N GLU A 61 7.71 -3.91 -1.30
CA GLU A 61 7.96 -4.42 0.04
C GLU A 61 7.52 -5.89 0.19
N GLY A 62 8.44 -6.74 0.67
CA GLY A 62 8.20 -8.18 0.84
C GLY A 62 8.35 -9.02 -0.44
N ILE A 63 8.67 -8.42 -1.59
CA ILE A 63 8.84 -9.11 -2.87
C ILE A 63 10.26 -8.87 -3.39
N GLN A 64 10.95 -9.96 -3.76
CA GLN A 64 12.34 -9.89 -4.25
C GLN A 64 12.44 -9.56 -5.75
N LEU A 65 11.37 -9.80 -6.50
CA LEU A 65 11.32 -9.59 -7.94
C LEU A 65 11.02 -8.13 -8.28
N PRO A 66 11.62 -7.57 -9.35
CA PRO A 66 11.30 -6.23 -9.81
C PRO A 66 9.86 -6.15 -10.31
N PHE A 67 9.14 -5.10 -9.91
CA PHE A 67 7.81 -4.78 -10.41
C PHE A 67 7.89 -3.68 -11.46
N GLU A 68 7.44 -3.96 -12.67
CA GLU A 68 7.39 -3.00 -13.76
C GLU A 68 6.02 -2.31 -13.77
N VAL A 69 5.94 -1.11 -13.18
CA VAL A 69 4.72 -0.30 -13.16
C VAL A 69 4.43 0.21 -14.57
N ALA A 70 3.25 -0.11 -15.08
CA ALA A 70 2.75 0.39 -16.36
C ALA A 70 1.94 1.68 -16.18
N TYR A 71 1.12 1.75 -15.13
CA TYR A 71 0.35 2.95 -14.77
C TYR A 71 -0.09 2.92 -13.31
N VAL A 72 -0.55 4.07 -12.80
CA VAL A 72 -1.16 4.20 -11.47
C VAL A 72 -2.61 4.64 -11.63
N ASN A 73 -3.52 3.99 -10.91
CA ASN A 73 -4.93 4.36 -10.84
C ASN A 73 -5.39 4.41 -9.37
N GLY A 74 -5.82 5.60 -8.93
CA GLY A 74 -6.09 5.87 -7.53
C GLY A 74 -4.82 5.66 -6.68
N ILE A 75 -4.92 4.78 -5.69
CA ILE A 75 -3.80 4.42 -4.79
C ILE A 75 -3.03 3.17 -5.24
N MET A 76 -3.41 2.56 -6.37
CA MET A 76 -2.85 1.29 -6.84
C MET A 76 -1.96 1.51 -8.06
N ALA A 77 -0.77 0.94 -8.03
CA ALA A 77 0.07 0.77 -9.21
C ALA A 77 -0.25 -0.57 -9.87
N TRP A 78 -0.36 -0.56 -11.19
CA TRP A 78 -0.66 -1.72 -12.02
C TRP A 78 0.50 -1.95 -12.99
N GLY A 79 0.84 -3.21 -13.20
CA GLY A 79 1.97 -3.56 -14.04
C GLY A 79 2.30 -5.04 -14.02
N LYS A 80 3.55 -5.36 -14.35
CA LYS A 80 4.02 -6.73 -14.48
C LYS A 80 4.95 -7.12 -13.34
N LEU A 81 4.70 -8.29 -12.75
CA LEU A 81 5.62 -8.94 -11.81
C LEU A 81 5.92 -10.35 -12.32
N ASP A 82 7.16 -10.59 -12.75
CA ASP A 82 7.57 -11.87 -13.34
C ASP A 82 6.64 -12.32 -14.48
N ASN A 83 5.88 -13.41 -14.30
CA ASN A 83 4.94 -13.94 -15.29
C ASN A 83 3.50 -13.44 -15.10
N ASP A 84 3.23 -12.60 -14.09
CA ASP A 84 1.93 -11.98 -13.85
C ASP A 84 1.87 -10.59 -14.52
N PRO A 85 1.14 -10.43 -15.65
CA PRO A 85 1.05 -9.17 -16.37
C PRO A 85 0.05 -8.17 -15.75
N GLU A 86 -0.74 -8.57 -14.75
CA GLU A 86 -1.79 -7.74 -14.15
C GLU A 86 -1.58 -7.55 -12.63
N ALA A 87 -0.34 -7.70 -12.17
CA ALA A 87 0.03 -7.49 -10.78
C ALA A 87 -0.27 -6.04 -10.35
N SER A 88 -0.79 -5.89 -9.13
CA SER A 88 -1.08 -4.58 -8.56
C SER A 88 -0.74 -4.49 -7.08
N PHE A 89 -0.20 -3.34 -6.70
CA PHE A 89 0.22 -3.04 -5.33
C PHE A 89 -0.17 -1.62 -4.95
N PRO A 90 -0.52 -1.35 -3.68
CA PRO A 90 -0.63 0.01 -3.17
C PRO A 90 0.68 0.78 -3.41
N ILE A 91 0.60 2.04 -3.83
CA ILE A 91 1.79 2.88 -4.10
C ILE A 91 2.68 3.07 -2.86
N SER A 92 2.13 2.88 -1.65
CA SER A 92 2.88 2.89 -0.39
C SER A 92 3.84 1.73 -0.20
N MET A 93 3.69 0.63 -0.96
CA MET A 93 4.62 -0.50 -0.93
C MET A 93 5.80 -0.32 -1.89
N LEU A 94 5.80 0.75 -2.70
CA LEU A 94 6.77 0.92 -3.77
C LEU A 94 7.96 1.79 -3.33
N THR A 95 9.15 1.32 -3.67
CA THR A 95 10.39 2.10 -3.58
C THR A 95 11.14 2.07 -4.90
N ARG A 96 11.83 3.17 -5.23
CA ARG A 96 12.67 3.21 -6.44
C ARG A 96 13.87 2.29 -6.28
N PHE A 97 14.37 1.77 -7.40
CA PHE A 97 15.57 0.94 -7.42
C PHE A 97 16.81 1.67 -6.90
#